data_AF-A0A7G2M5M9-F1
#
_entry.id   AF-A0A7G2M5M9-F1
#
_cell.length_a   1.000
_cell.length_b   1.000
_cell.length_c   1.000
_cell.angle_alpha   90.00
_cell.angle_beta   90.00
_cell.angle_gamma   90.00
#
_symmetry.space_group_name_H-M   'P 1'
#
loop_
_entity.id
_entity.type
_entity.pdbx_description
1 polymer ?
#
loop_
_entity_poly.entity_id
_entity_poly.type
_entity_poly.pdbx_seq_one_letter_code
_entity_poly.pdbx_strand_id
1 'polypeptide(L)'
;MKFLLNICRILIGLVFIFSGFVKGIDPLGSDYKFTDYFNAFGMSWMNFSALFFSFLLSMAEFIIGICLFLNIKTKLASWGALLFMAVFTPLTLILAIKNPVTDCGCFGDALVLTNWETFFKNIILLVMVLLVFFNRKRFKSIFNVLEQSVILTGSIIFMFCIEMYSYRHLPILDFRPYAVGANITEGMTTPEGAPHDEYSTTLKYKNKNTGEIKEFDESNFPWQDTLNWEFHSSSQKLLKEGYKAPIHDFVIEHPEYGDITEEVLNDDDYTFLVVSYKLSKASAEAQDKLNKLAAYASENGYRFYGLTASNADEITDFVHKYNVNYSFCATDEIQLKTVIRSNPGLVLLKKGTIIDKWGHRDIPDADELKGKDPLSFCLLEQQYITDRYVIYSLALLYMFLLAFYMIKKYKRLAK
;
A
#
# COMPACT_ATOMS: atom_id res chain seq x y z
N MET A 1 33.28 9.94 17.69
CA MET A 1 33.21 8.95 16.57
C MET A 1 32.41 7.68 16.90
N LYS A 2 32.72 6.89 17.93
CA LYS A 2 31.99 5.64 18.24
C LYS A 2 30.48 5.85 18.49
N PHE A 3 30.13 6.94 19.19
CA PHE A 3 28.74 7.31 19.46
C PHE A 3 27.97 7.62 18.16
N LEU A 4 28.52 8.50 17.31
CA LEU A 4 27.96 8.83 15.99
C LEU A 4 27.73 7.58 15.13
N LEU A 5 28.73 6.70 15.04
CA LEU A 5 28.62 5.45 14.26
C LEU A 5 27.51 4.52 14.77
N ASN A 6 27.29 4.47 16.08
CA ASN A 6 26.19 3.70 16.66
C ASN A 6 24.83 4.35 16.39
N ILE A 7 24.74 5.69 16.43
CA ILE A 7 23.52 6.41 16.06
C ILE A 7 23.16 6.13 14.60
N CYS A 8 24.10 6.32 13.66
CA CYS A 8 23.87 6.03 12.25
C CYS A 8 23.40 4.58 12.05
N ARG A 9 24.08 3.62 12.69
CA ARG A 9 23.72 2.19 12.63
C ARG A 9 22.28 1.95 13.14
N ILE A 10 21.90 2.54 14.28
CA ILE A 10 20.57 2.38 14.87
C ILE A 10 19.51 3.02 13.98
N LEU A 11 19.74 4.24 13.50
CA LEU A 11 18.79 4.95 12.62
C LEU A 11 18.54 4.19 11.32
N ILE A 12 19.59 3.72 10.64
CA ILE A 12 19.43 2.88 9.45
C ILE A 12 18.67 1.61 9.81
N GLY A 13 19.03 0.96 10.92
CA GLY A 13 18.34 -0.23 11.41
C GLY A 13 16.85 -0.02 11.58
N LEU A 14 16.45 1.08 12.25
CA LEU A 14 15.05 1.44 12.46
C LEU A 14 14.31 1.73 11.15
N VAL A 15 14.92 2.48 10.23
CA VAL A 15 14.31 2.79 8.93
C VAL A 15 14.08 1.52 8.11
N PHE A 16 15.05 0.61 8.06
CA PHE A 16 14.94 -0.66 7.35
C PHE A 16 13.94 -1.61 8.03
N ILE A 17 13.87 -1.65 9.37
CA ILE A 17 12.86 -2.40 10.11
C ILE A 17 11.46 -1.90 9.74
N PHE A 18 11.25 -0.59 9.84
CA PHE A 18 9.95 0.02 9.54
C PHE A 18 9.54 -0.23 8.08
N SER A 19 10.45 0.04 7.13
CA SER A 19 10.23 -0.17 5.71
C SER A 19 9.92 -1.63 5.36
N GLY A 20 10.75 -2.57 5.83
CA GLY A 20 10.54 -4.00 5.59
C GLY A 20 9.25 -4.50 6.22
N PHE A 21 8.94 -4.09 7.45
CA PHE A 21 7.71 -4.48 8.15
C PHE A 21 6.45 -3.99 7.43
N VAL A 22 6.39 -2.71 7.05
CA VAL A 22 5.22 -2.16 6.38
C VAL A 22 4.97 -2.83 5.02
N LYS A 23 6.04 -3.16 4.27
CA LYS A 23 5.89 -3.91 3.02
C LYS A 23 5.45 -5.36 3.26
N GLY A 24 5.92 -5.99 4.32
CA GLY A 24 5.57 -7.38 4.60
C GLY A 24 4.17 -7.58 5.19
N ILE A 25 3.58 -6.57 5.82
CA ILE A 25 2.15 -6.64 6.20
C ILE A 25 1.21 -6.45 5.00
N ASP A 26 1.71 -5.97 3.85
CA ASP A 26 0.97 -5.85 2.59
C ASP A 26 1.82 -6.31 1.39
N PRO A 27 2.06 -7.64 1.24
CA PRO A 27 2.86 -8.16 0.15
C PRO A 27 2.20 -7.95 -1.22
N LEU A 28 0.86 -7.84 -1.27
CA LEU A 28 0.15 -7.57 -2.53
C LEU A 28 0.34 -6.12 -2.99
N GLY A 29 0.38 -5.15 -2.06
CA GLY A 29 0.74 -3.77 -2.38
C GLY A 29 2.13 -3.68 -3.03
N SER A 30 3.11 -4.39 -2.48
CA SER A 30 4.46 -4.46 -3.05
C SER A 30 4.50 -5.19 -4.41
N ASP A 31 3.70 -6.26 -4.59
CA ASP A 31 3.53 -6.95 -5.88
C ASP A 31 3.02 -6.00 -6.99
N TYR A 32 2.02 -5.18 -6.66
CA TYR A 32 1.50 -4.18 -7.60
C TYR A 32 2.55 -3.13 -7.95
N LYS A 33 3.29 -2.60 -6.96
CA LYS A 33 4.38 -1.65 -7.24
C LYS A 33 5.48 -2.26 -8.11
N PHE A 34 5.87 -3.52 -7.89
CA PHE A 34 6.82 -4.20 -8.78
C PHE A 34 6.28 -4.38 -10.20
N THR A 35 5.01 -4.72 -10.32
CA THR A 35 4.33 -4.81 -11.62
C THR A 35 4.34 -3.46 -12.35
N ASP A 36 4.06 -2.36 -11.64
CA ASP A 36 4.11 -1.01 -12.21
C ASP A 36 5.52 -0.66 -12.69
N TYR A 37 6.56 -0.97 -11.90
CA TYR A 37 7.94 -0.79 -12.32
C TYR A 37 8.28 -1.61 -13.56
N PHE A 38 7.96 -2.91 -13.57
CA PHE A 38 8.25 -3.78 -14.70
C PHE A 38 7.56 -3.28 -15.97
N ASN A 39 6.30 -2.84 -15.88
CA ASN A 39 5.60 -2.27 -17.03
C ASN A 39 6.22 -0.94 -17.49
N ALA A 40 6.52 -0.03 -16.55
CA ALA A 40 7.09 1.27 -16.85
C ALA A 40 8.51 1.19 -17.48
N PHE A 41 9.28 0.17 -17.13
CA PHE A 41 10.59 -0.09 -17.72
C PHE A 41 10.57 -1.03 -18.93
N GLY A 42 9.38 -1.41 -19.44
CA GLY A 42 9.25 -2.29 -20.61
C GLY A 42 9.62 -3.76 -20.36
N MET A 43 9.62 -4.19 -19.09
CA MET A 43 9.95 -5.54 -18.61
C MET A 43 8.71 -6.30 -18.14
N SER A 44 7.54 -6.11 -18.77
CA SER A 44 6.28 -6.75 -18.38
C SER A 44 6.33 -8.29 -18.30
N TRP A 45 7.28 -8.92 -19.01
CA TRP A 45 7.57 -10.36 -18.91
C TRP A 45 8.01 -10.80 -17.50
N MET A 46 8.47 -9.89 -16.65
CA MET A 46 8.87 -10.17 -15.25
C MET A 46 7.71 -10.13 -14.26
N ASN A 47 6.49 -9.76 -14.68
CA ASN A 47 5.33 -9.62 -13.79
C ASN A 47 5.01 -10.92 -13.03
N PHE A 48 5.32 -12.11 -13.57
CA PHE A 48 5.12 -13.38 -12.86
C PHE A 48 5.98 -13.50 -11.58
N SER A 49 7.08 -12.75 -11.49
CA SER A 49 8.04 -12.80 -10.39
C SER A 49 7.82 -11.69 -9.35
N ALA A 50 6.93 -10.74 -9.61
CA ALA A 50 6.69 -9.58 -8.76
C ALA A 50 6.31 -9.99 -7.32
N LEU A 51 5.40 -10.95 -7.17
CA LEU A 51 5.01 -11.49 -5.86
C LEU A 51 6.20 -12.13 -5.13
N PHE A 52 7.04 -12.89 -5.83
CA PHE A 52 8.23 -13.50 -5.22
C PHE A 52 9.19 -12.42 -4.68
N PHE A 53 9.43 -11.37 -5.46
CA PHE A 53 10.28 -10.25 -5.04
C PHE A 53 9.66 -9.42 -3.91
N SER A 54 8.34 -9.31 -3.86
CA SER A 54 7.61 -8.67 -2.77
C SER A 54 7.95 -9.29 -1.40
N PHE A 55 7.84 -10.61 -1.27
CA PHE A 55 8.22 -11.32 -0.05
C PHE A 55 9.73 -11.21 0.21
N LEU A 56 10.55 -11.48 -0.82
CA LEU A 56 12.00 -11.55 -0.65
C LEU A 56 12.61 -10.22 -0.22
N LEU A 57 12.22 -9.10 -0.84
CA LEU A 57 12.78 -7.79 -0.54
C LEU A 57 12.31 -7.25 0.82
N SER A 58 11.03 -7.44 1.16
CA SER A 58 10.46 -7.05 2.45
C SER A 58 11.17 -7.78 3.61
N MET A 59 11.32 -9.10 3.47
CA MET A 59 12.06 -9.92 4.43
C MET A 59 13.52 -9.51 4.51
N ALA A 60 14.21 -9.35 3.38
CA ALA A 60 15.62 -8.97 3.36
C ALA A 60 15.85 -7.61 4.04
N GLU A 61 15.00 -6.62 3.75
CA GLU A 61 15.08 -5.28 4.33
C GLU A 61 14.85 -5.31 5.84
N PHE A 62 13.82 -6.01 6.31
CA PHE A 62 13.54 -6.19 7.74
C PHE A 62 14.71 -6.87 8.47
N ILE A 63 15.26 -7.94 7.91
CA ILE A 63 16.38 -8.68 8.51
C ILE A 63 17.66 -7.86 8.56
N ILE A 64 17.98 -7.11 7.50
CA ILE A 64 19.10 -6.16 7.49
C ILE A 64 18.89 -5.12 8.60
N GLY A 65 17.67 -4.59 8.71
CA GLY A 65 17.29 -3.64 9.74
C GLY A 65 17.51 -4.17 11.16
N ILE A 66 16.99 -5.36 11.48
CA ILE A 66 17.18 -6.01 12.79
C ILE A 66 18.66 -6.25 13.10
N CYS A 67 19.41 -6.76 12.12
CA CYS A 67 20.85 -7.00 12.28
C CYS A 67 21.60 -5.70 12.58
N LEU A 68 21.29 -4.62 11.84
CA LEU A 68 21.89 -3.31 12.08
C LEU A 68 21.44 -2.74 13.41
N PHE A 69 20.17 -2.82 13.79
CA PHE A 69 19.65 -2.26 15.05
C PHE A 69 20.24 -2.95 16.29
N LEU A 70 20.22 -4.29 16.33
CA LEU A 70 20.69 -5.08 17.47
C LEU A 70 22.21 -5.34 17.47
N ASN A 71 22.93 -4.87 16.44
CA ASN A 71 24.36 -5.10 16.27
C ASN A 71 24.70 -6.59 16.12
N ILE A 72 23.92 -7.31 15.32
CA ILE A 72 24.04 -8.75 15.07
C ILE A 72 24.54 -8.94 13.64
N LYS A 73 25.57 -9.78 13.44
CA LYS A 73 26.17 -10.02 12.11
C LYS A 73 26.36 -8.75 11.27
N THR A 74 26.73 -7.63 11.90
CA THR A 74 26.76 -6.28 11.31
C THR A 74 27.57 -6.21 10.03
N LYS A 75 28.64 -7.01 9.89
CA LYS A 75 29.44 -7.07 8.65
C LYS A 75 28.60 -7.49 7.44
N LEU A 76 27.74 -8.50 7.59
CA LEU A 76 26.86 -8.99 6.53
C LEU A 76 25.73 -7.98 6.28
N ALA A 77 25.12 -7.47 7.35
CA ALA A 77 24.03 -6.50 7.25
C ALA A 77 24.49 -5.18 6.61
N SER A 78 25.70 -4.69 6.88
CA SER A 78 26.25 -3.51 6.20
C SER A 78 26.50 -3.73 4.71
N TRP A 79 26.90 -4.95 4.30
CA TRP A 79 27.01 -5.30 2.88
C TRP A 79 25.62 -5.33 2.22
N GLY A 80 24.64 -5.96 2.87
CA GLY A 80 23.26 -6.00 2.40
C GLY A 80 22.64 -4.60 2.27
N ALA A 81 22.80 -3.75 3.29
CA ALA A 81 22.35 -2.37 3.26
C ALA A 81 23.02 -1.57 2.14
N LEU A 82 24.32 -1.74 1.94
CA LEU A 82 25.03 -1.08 0.84
C LEU A 82 24.50 -1.54 -0.53
N LEU A 83 24.24 -2.83 -0.71
CA LEU A 83 23.66 -3.38 -1.94
C LEU A 83 22.25 -2.81 -2.19
N PHE A 84 21.40 -2.79 -1.16
CA PHE A 84 20.07 -2.17 -1.23
C PHE A 84 20.19 -0.71 -1.69
N MET A 85 21.02 0.09 -1.00
CA MET A 85 21.18 1.49 -1.36
C MET A 85 21.82 1.69 -2.74
N ALA A 86 22.72 0.82 -3.17
CA ALA A 86 23.34 0.88 -4.49
C ALA A 86 22.33 0.62 -5.64
N VAL A 87 21.28 -0.16 -5.40
CA VAL A 87 20.20 -0.41 -6.36
C VAL A 87 19.12 0.67 -6.27
N PHE A 88 18.61 0.94 -5.06
CA PHE A 88 17.48 1.85 -4.87
C PHE A 88 17.84 3.33 -5.08
N THR A 89 19.07 3.76 -4.80
CA THR A 89 19.44 5.19 -4.99
C THR A 89 19.40 5.60 -6.46
N PRO A 90 20.07 4.89 -7.41
CA PRO A 90 19.94 5.18 -8.83
C PRO A 90 18.51 5.02 -9.35
N LEU A 91 17.78 3.98 -8.90
CA LEU A 91 16.37 3.81 -9.26
C LEU A 91 15.55 5.05 -8.87
N THR A 92 15.67 5.51 -7.62
CA THR A 92 14.95 6.71 -7.16
C THR A 92 15.35 7.99 -7.88
N LEU A 93 16.58 8.11 -8.37
CA LEU A 93 16.98 9.22 -9.23
C LEU A 93 16.24 9.19 -10.57
N ILE A 94 16.13 8.00 -11.19
CA ILE A 94 15.37 7.84 -12.44
C ILE A 94 13.91 8.21 -12.21
N LEU A 95 13.32 7.80 -11.08
CA LEU A 95 11.94 8.16 -10.73
C LEU A 95 11.77 9.67 -10.54
N ALA A 96 12.69 10.31 -9.82
CA ALA A 96 12.64 11.76 -9.60
C ALA A 96 12.75 12.59 -10.89
N ILE A 97 13.46 12.08 -11.91
CA ILE A 97 13.65 12.78 -13.18
C ILE A 97 12.52 12.49 -14.17
N LYS A 98 12.13 11.22 -14.30
CA LYS A 98 11.20 10.77 -15.36
C LYS A 98 9.75 10.63 -14.91
N ASN A 99 9.49 10.60 -13.60
CA ASN A 99 8.18 10.32 -12.99
C ASN A 99 7.38 9.21 -13.71
N PRO A 100 7.97 8.02 -13.95
CA PRO A 100 7.28 6.94 -14.66
C PRO A 100 6.24 6.23 -13.78
N VAL A 101 6.34 6.41 -12.45
CA VAL A 101 5.38 5.95 -11.44
C VAL A 101 5.18 7.06 -10.40
N THR A 102 4.03 7.04 -9.73
CA THR A 102 3.58 8.07 -8.78
C THR A 102 4.47 8.17 -7.54
N ASP A 103 4.92 7.03 -7.02
CA ASP A 103 5.72 6.95 -5.80
C ASP A 103 6.63 5.71 -5.82
N CYS A 104 7.61 5.70 -4.91
CA CYS A 104 8.61 4.63 -4.87
C CYS A 104 8.15 3.35 -4.13
N GLY A 105 7.03 3.38 -3.41
CA GLY A 105 6.60 2.29 -2.53
C GLY A 105 7.57 1.94 -1.39
N CYS A 106 8.56 2.79 -1.10
CA CYS A 106 9.61 2.50 -0.12
C CYS A 106 9.06 2.23 1.29
N PHE A 107 7.95 2.84 1.70
CA PHE A 107 7.32 2.61 3.00
C PHE A 107 5.90 2.07 2.85
N GLY A 108 5.60 1.42 1.72
CA GLY A 108 4.23 1.02 1.38
C GLY A 108 3.24 2.18 1.48
N ASP A 109 2.02 1.87 1.89
CA ASP A 109 0.93 2.84 2.06
C ASP A 109 1.03 3.63 3.38
N ALA A 110 1.94 3.28 4.30
CA ALA A 110 2.07 3.97 5.59
C ALA A 110 2.68 5.38 5.46
N LEU A 111 3.55 5.58 4.48
CA LEU A 111 4.18 6.87 4.22
C LEU A 111 4.50 7.02 2.73
N VAL A 112 3.62 7.70 2.01
CA VAL A 112 3.82 8.05 0.60
C VAL A 112 4.68 9.32 0.54
N LEU A 113 5.85 9.20 -0.08
CA LEU A 113 6.79 10.30 -0.28
C LEU A 113 6.85 10.62 -1.77
N THR A 114 7.04 11.90 -2.10
CA THR A 114 7.30 12.29 -3.49
C THR A 114 8.59 11.65 -4.00
N ASN A 115 8.74 11.55 -5.33
CA ASN A 115 9.93 10.97 -5.94
C ASN A 115 11.22 11.71 -5.54
N TRP A 116 11.17 13.04 -5.41
CA TRP A 116 12.31 13.85 -4.96
C TRP A 116 12.63 13.68 -3.48
N GLU A 117 11.63 13.68 -2.60
CA GLU A 117 11.84 13.41 -1.16
C GLU A 117 12.45 12.02 -0.94
N THR A 118 11.97 11.02 -1.68
CA THR A 118 12.50 9.67 -1.62
C THR A 118 13.97 9.62 -2.05
N PHE A 119 14.32 10.31 -3.13
CA PHE A 119 15.70 10.38 -3.61
C PHE A 119 16.62 11.02 -2.55
N PHE A 120 16.25 12.19 -2.00
CA PHE A 120 17.06 12.86 -0.98
C PHE A 120 17.21 12.02 0.30
N LYS A 121 16.12 11.40 0.77
CA LYS A 121 16.16 10.43 1.87
C LYS A 121 17.17 9.33 1.58
N ASN A 122 17.15 8.76 0.38
CA ASN A 122 18.09 7.70 -0.01
C ASN A 122 19.54 8.18 -0.05
N ILE A 123 19.82 9.41 -0.45
CA ILE A 123 21.17 9.99 -0.36
C ILE A 123 21.65 10.08 1.10
N ILE A 124 20.80 10.57 2.00
CA ILE A 124 21.13 10.66 3.43
C ILE A 124 21.37 9.26 4.02
N LEU A 125 20.50 8.29 3.71
CA LEU A 125 20.66 6.90 4.12
C LEU A 125 21.93 6.28 3.55
N LEU A 126 22.27 6.54 2.30
CA LEU A 126 23.49 6.04 1.65
C LEU A 126 24.74 6.57 2.37
N VAL A 127 24.79 7.86 2.71
CA VAL A 127 25.90 8.44 3.49
C VAL A 127 26.06 7.74 4.84
N MET A 128 24.95 7.54 5.57
CA MET A 128 24.99 6.82 6.85
C MET A 128 25.45 5.37 6.66
N VAL A 129 24.98 4.69 5.60
CA VAL A 129 25.35 3.30 5.29
C VAL A 129 26.83 3.19 4.98
N LEU A 130 27.40 4.14 4.22
CA LEU A 130 28.84 4.19 3.93
C LEU A 130 29.66 4.36 5.21
N LEU A 131 29.27 5.25 6.12
CA LEU A 131 29.93 5.42 7.42
C LEU A 131 29.95 4.10 8.23
N VAL A 132 28.80 3.44 8.32
CA VAL A 132 28.68 2.14 9.00
C VAL A 132 29.50 1.06 8.28
N PHE A 133 29.46 1.03 6.95
CA PHE A 133 30.15 0.05 6.13
C PHE A 133 31.66 0.13 6.25
N PHE A 134 32.27 1.32 6.13
CA PHE A 134 33.72 1.48 6.27
C PHE A 134 34.19 1.19 7.70
N ASN A 135 33.34 1.44 8.70
CA ASN A 135 33.64 1.12 10.09
C ASN A 135 33.07 -0.23 10.58
N ARG A 136 32.57 -1.09 9.69
CA ARG A 136 31.87 -2.35 10.03
C ARG A 136 32.66 -3.29 10.95
N LYS A 137 34.00 -3.30 10.85
CA LYS A 137 34.90 -4.13 11.68
C LYS A 137 35.01 -3.64 13.13
N ARG A 138 34.60 -2.40 13.43
CA ARG A 138 34.71 -1.79 14.76
C ARG A 138 33.53 -2.14 15.67
N PHE A 139 32.42 -2.59 15.11
CA PHE A 139 31.25 -2.98 15.90
C PHE A 139 31.45 -4.38 16.49
N LYS A 140 31.28 -4.49 17.81
CA LYS A 140 31.27 -5.75 18.54
C LYS A 140 29.88 -5.99 19.08
N SER A 141 29.28 -7.12 18.71
CA SER A 141 27.98 -7.52 19.24
C SER A 141 28.07 -7.77 20.74
N ILE A 142 26.98 -7.48 21.45
CA ILE A 142 26.81 -7.89 22.85
C ILE A 142 26.33 -9.34 22.97
N PHE A 143 25.88 -9.92 21.85
CA PHE A 143 25.31 -11.26 21.78
C PHE A 143 26.34 -12.31 21.34
N ASN A 144 26.25 -13.50 21.91
CA ASN A 144 27.05 -14.65 21.48
C ASN A 144 26.54 -15.23 20.15
N VAL A 145 27.33 -16.07 19.49
CA VAL A 145 26.99 -16.63 18.16
C VAL A 145 25.65 -17.38 18.16
N LEU A 146 25.35 -18.13 19.23
CA LEU A 146 24.07 -18.83 19.39
C LEU A 146 22.91 -17.83 19.48
N GLU A 147 23.02 -16.83 20.36
CA GLU A 147 21.99 -15.80 20.57
C GLU A 147 21.72 -15.02 19.28
N GLN A 148 22.78 -14.65 18.56
CA GLN A 148 22.69 -13.99 17.25
C GLN A 148 21.92 -14.84 16.24
N SER A 149 22.17 -16.15 16.18
CA SER A 149 21.47 -17.06 15.28
C SER A 149 20.01 -17.26 15.68
N VAL A 150 19.72 -17.40 16.98
CA VAL A 150 18.35 -17.53 17.48
C VAL A 150 17.52 -16.28 17.18
N ILE A 151 18.06 -15.08 17.43
CA ILE A 151 17.39 -13.82 17.11
C ILE A 151 17.13 -13.72 15.61
N LEU A 152 18.13 -14.00 14.78
CA LEU A 152 18.00 -13.94 13.33
C LEU A 152 16.95 -14.91 12.79
N THR A 153 16.99 -16.18 13.19
CA THR A 153 16.01 -17.20 12.78
C THR A 153 14.62 -16.84 13.29
N GLY A 154 14.49 -16.37 14.53
CA GLY A 154 13.22 -15.90 15.08
C GLY A 154 12.65 -14.73 14.28
N SER A 155 13.47 -13.74 13.90
CA SER A 155 13.03 -12.63 13.06
C SER A 155 12.60 -13.07 11.65
N ILE A 156 13.27 -14.06 11.05
CA ILE A 156 12.89 -14.61 9.74
C ILE A 156 11.52 -15.29 9.84
N ILE A 157 11.33 -16.17 10.83
CA ILE A 157 10.06 -16.87 11.05
C ILE A 157 8.94 -15.86 11.33
N PHE A 158 9.19 -14.88 12.20
CA PHE A 158 8.23 -13.82 12.51
C PHE A 158 7.77 -13.09 11.25
N MET A 159 8.72 -12.63 10.44
CA MET A 159 8.41 -11.89 9.22
C MET A 159 7.67 -12.76 8.20
N PHE A 160 8.13 -14.00 8.00
CA PHE A 160 7.47 -14.96 7.12
C PHE A 160 6.03 -15.26 7.55
N CYS A 161 5.77 -15.44 8.85
CA CYS A 161 4.42 -15.65 9.35
C CYS A 161 3.50 -14.45 9.08
N ILE A 162 4.01 -13.22 9.25
CA ILE A 162 3.25 -12.01 8.94
C ILE A 162 2.95 -11.91 7.46
N GLU A 163 3.96 -12.06 6.59
CA GLU A 163 3.79 -11.99 5.14
C GLU A 163 2.80 -13.05 4.65
N MET A 164 2.94 -14.29 5.14
CA MET A 164 2.03 -15.38 4.78
C MET A 164 0.61 -15.16 5.30
N TYR A 165 0.45 -14.58 6.50
CA TYR A 165 -0.87 -14.22 7.02
C TYR A 165 -1.51 -13.14 6.14
N SER A 166 -0.80 -12.03 5.90
CA SER A 166 -1.27 -10.90 5.09
C SER A 166 -1.46 -11.21 3.60
N TYR A 167 -0.85 -12.28 3.10
CA TYR A 167 -1.15 -12.78 1.75
C TYR A 167 -2.41 -13.65 1.72
N ARG A 168 -2.68 -14.36 2.82
CA ARG A 168 -3.81 -15.29 2.91
C ARG A 168 -5.12 -14.65 3.39
N HIS A 169 -4.98 -13.57 4.16
CA HIS A 169 -6.02 -12.76 4.79
C HIS A 169 -5.75 -11.29 4.47
N LEU A 170 -6.62 -10.38 4.90
CA LEU A 170 -6.34 -8.95 4.75
C LEU A 170 -5.14 -8.50 5.60
N PRO A 171 -4.45 -7.40 5.21
CA PRO A 171 -3.39 -6.79 6.00
C PRO A 171 -3.82 -6.54 7.44
N ILE A 172 -2.96 -6.89 8.41
CA ILE A 172 -3.23 -6.70 9.85
C ILE A 172 -3.42 -5.22 10.19
N LEU A 173 -2.67 -4.36 9.53
CA LEU A 173 -2.80 -2.91 9.63
C LEU A 173 -3.08 -2.36 8.24
N ASP A 174 -4.20 -1.65 8.12
CA ASP A 174 -4.59 -1.01 6.88
C ASP A 174 -4.25 0.48 6.92
N PHE A 175 -3.24 0.89 6.14
CA PHE A 175 -2.82 2.29 6.03
C PHE A 175 -3.51 3.02 4.86
N ARG A 176 -4.38 2.32 4.12
CA ARG A 176 -5.02 2.88 2.93
C ARG A 176 -6.19 3.79 3.31
N PRO A 177 -6.60 4.70 2.40
CA PRO A 177 -7.74 5.58 2.63
C PRO A 177 -9.08 4.86 2.90
N TYR A 178 -9.19 3.60 2.47
CA TYR A 178 -10.37 2.75 2.65
C TYR A 178 -10.26 1.86 3.91
N ALA A 179 -9.51 2.24 4.94
CA ALA A 179 -9.45 1.49 6.19
C ALA A 179 -10.84 1.37 6.85
N VAL A 180 -11.02 0.35 7.68
CA VAL A 180 -12.27 0.19 8.45
C VAL A 180 -12.46 1.42 9.36
N GLY A 181 -13.66 1.99 9.33
CA GLY A 181 -14.01 3.25 10.00
C GLY A 181 -13.82 4.51 9.15
N ALA A 182 -13.16 4.44 8.00
CA ALA A 182 -13.02 5.58 7.10
C ALA A 182 -14.32 5.87 6.34
N ASN A 183 -14.62 7.15 6.12
CA ASN A 183 -15.73 7.58 5.27
C ASN A 183 -15.22 7.95 3.87
N ILE A 184 -15.80 7.29 2.85
CA ILE A 184 -15.38 7.47 1.45
C ILE A 184 -15.73 8.87 0.97
N THR A 185 -16.93 9.38 1.27
CA THR A 185 -17.37 10.72 0.87
C THR A 185 -16.43 11.78 1.46
N GLU A 186 -16.14 11.72 2.76
CA GLU A 186 -15.18 12.63 3.40
C GLU A 186 -13.79 12.50 2.77
N GLY A 187 -13.35 11.28 2.46
CA GLY A 187 -12.07 11.00 1.80
C GLY A 187 -11.98 11.54 0.36
N MET A 188 -13.11 11.79 -0.29
CA MET A 188 -13.21 12.41 -1.62
C MET A 188 -13.28 13.94 -1.56
N THR A 189 -13.64 14.52 -0.40
CA THR A 189 -13.73 15.97 -0.27
C THR A 189 -12.36 16.64 -0.15
N THR A 190 -12.15 17.69 -0.95
CA THR A 190 -11.00 18.57 -0.82
C THR A 190 -11.34 19.67 0.20
N PRO A 191 -10.51 19.88 1.25
CA PRO A 191 -10.73 20.94 2.22
C PRO A 191 -10.82 22.33 1.58
N GLU A 192 -11.68 23.20 2.12
CA GLU A 192 -11.79 24.59 1.66
C GLU A 192 -10.44 25.32 1.81
N GLY A 193 -9.94 25.91 0.71
CA GLY A 193 -8.66 26.62 0.67
C GLY A 193 -7.43 25.73 0.46
N ALA A 194 -7.61 24.46 0.10
CA ALA A 194 -6.49 23.60 -0.28
C ALA A 194 -5.79 24.15 -1.55
N PRO A 195 -4.44 24.04 -1.63
CA PRO A 195 -3.69 24.54 -2.78
C PRO A 195 -4.13 23.82 -4.06
N HIS A 196 -4.38 24.57 -5.13
CA HIS A 196 -4.68 24.02 -6.45
C HIS A 196 -3.39 23.77 -7.24
N ASP A 197 -3.49 22.96 -8.29
CA ASP A 197 -2.40 22.74 -9.24
C ASP A 197 -1.94 24.08 -9.85
N GLU A 198 -0.66 24.41 -9.69
CA GLU A 198 -0.05 25.58 -10.31
C GLU A 198 0.60 25.16 -11.63
N TYR A 199 0.09 25.63 -12.76
CA TYR A 199 0.65 25.36 -14.09
C TYR A 199 1.46 26.57 -14.58
N SER A 200 2.61 26.30 -15.21
CA SER A 200 3.31 27.27 -16.06
C SER A 200 2.92 27.02 -17.51
N THR A 201 2.30 27.98 -18.16
CA THR A 201 2.05 27.91 -19.61
C THR A 201 3.21 28.55 -20.35
N THR A 202 3.98 27.74 -21.08
CA THR A 202 4.98 28.22 -22.03
C THR A 202 4.36 28.21 -23.43
N LEU A 203 4.30 29.39 -24.05
CA LEU A 203 3.78 29.61 -25.39
C LEU A 203 4.95 29.67 -26.38
N LYS A 204 4.96 28.81 -27.38
CA LYS A 204 5.97 28.80 -28.45
C LYS A 204 5.42 29.54 -29.66
N TYR A 205 6.10 30.60 -30.08
CA TYR A 205 5.78 31.34 -31.29
C TYR A 205 6.91 31.19 -32.31
N LYS A 206 6.53 31.00 -33.57
CA LYS A 206 7.44 30.93 -34.70
C LYS A 206 7.53 32.30 -35.37
N ASN A 207 8.75 32.78 -35.59
CA ASN A 207 8.98 34.01 -36.34
C ASN A 207 8.75 33.76 -37.83
N LYS A 208 7.87 34.53 -38.47
CA LYS A 208 7.52 34.38 -39.89
C LYS A 208 8.65 34.77 -40.85
N ASN A 209 9.57 35.63 -40.42
CA ASN A 209 10.66 36.14 -41.25
C ASN A 209 11.93 35.30 -41.15
N THR A 210 12.23 34.73 -39.96
CA THR A 210 13.44 33.92 -39.74
C THR A 210 13.18 32.42 -39.61
N GLY A 211 11.92 32.02 -39.42
CA GLY A 211 11.53 30.63 -39.17
C GLY A 211 11.85 30.09 -37.77
N GLU A 212 12.48 30.91 -36.92
CA GLU A 212 12.94 30.54 -35.58
C GLU A 212 11.79 30.43 -34.57
N ILE A 213 11.78 29.38 -33.75
CA ILE A 213 10.77 29.17 -32.71
C ILE A 213 11.31 29.71 -31.39
N LYS A 214 10.58 30.64 -30.78
CA LYS A 214 10.92 31.24 -29.50
C LYS A 214 9.84 30.95 -28.47
N GLU A 215 10.27 30.68 -27.24
CA GLU A 215 9.40 30.39 -26.10
C GLU A 215 9.11 31.68 -25.33
N PHE A 216 7.85 31.85 -24.92
CA PHE A 216 7.33 33.01 -24.22
C PHE A 216 6.44 32.56 -23.06
N ASP A 217 6.44 33.31 -21.96
CA ASP A 217 5.57 33.05 -20.80
C ASP A 217 4.30 33.92 -20.87
N GLU A 218 3.30 33.62 -20.03
CA GLU A 218 2.01 34.35 -19.98
C GLU A 218 2.16 35.87 -19.75
N SER A 219 3.26 36.32 -19.14
CA SER A 219 3.52 37.75 -18.91
C SER A 219 4.19 38.46 -20.10
N ASN A 220 4.76 37.73 -21.07
CA ASN A 220 5.63 38.30 -22.09
C ASN A 220 5.46 37.59 -23.45
N PHE A 221 4.23 37.46 -23.94
CA PHE A 221 3.96 36.83 -25.23
C PHE A 221 3.46 37.84 -26.29
N PRO A 222 3.93 37.73 -27.56
CA PRO A 222 3.72 38.75 -28.59
C PRO A 222 2.36 38.62 -29.30
N TRP A 223 1.24 38.61 -28.55
CA TRP A 223 -0.10 38.42 -29.14
C TRP A 223 -0.55 39.54 -30.09
N GLN A 224 0.01 40.74 -29.93
CA GLN A 224 -0.29 41.91 -30.77
C GLN A 224 0.57 41.99 -32.02
N ASP A 225 1.71 41.28 -32.08
CA ASP A 225 2.63 41.31 -33.21
C ASP A 225 2.36 40.13 -34.17
N THR A 226 1.20 40.20 -34.84
CA THR A 226 0.74 39.19 -35.82
C THR A 226 1.51 39.22 -37.15
N LEU A 227 2.31 40.27 -37.37
CA LEU A 227 3.13 40.48 -38.56
C LEU A 227 4.41 39.65 -38.50
N ASN A 228 5.07 39.59 -37.34
CA ASN A 228 6.35 38.89 -37.20
C ASN A 228 6.23 37.51 -36.55
N TRP A 229 5.20 37.26 -35.74
CA TRP A 229 5.07 36.04 -34.95
C TRP A 229 3.79 35.28 -35.24
N GLU A 230 3.90 33.95 -35.32
CA GLU A 230 2.81 33.02 -35.47
C GLU A 230 2.79 32.06 -34.27
N PHE A 231 1.62 31.84 -33.68
CA PHE A 231 1.49 30.86 -32.62
C PHE A 231 1.82 29.47 -33.16
N HIS A 232 2.72 28.74 -32.51
CA HIS A 232 3.12 27.41 -32.93
C HIS A 232 2.53 26.32 -32.03
N SER A 233 2.74 26.42 -30.72
CA SER A 233 2.20 25.46 -29.74
C SER A 233 2.24 26.05 -28.33
N SER A 234 1.39 25.55 -27.44
CA SER A 234 1.48 25.80 -26.00
C SER A 234 1.87 24.51 -25.30
N SER A 235 2.75 24.62 -24.32
CA SER A 235 3.07 23.53 -23.41
C SER A 235 2.80 24.00 -21.98
N GLN A 236 1.92 23.29 -21.29
CA GLN A 236 1.70 23.49 -19.86
C GLN A 236 2.63 22.56 -19.10
N LYS A 237 3.33 23.11 -18.11
CA LYS A 237 4.16 22.36 -17.19
C LYS A 237 3.62 22.57 -15.78
N LEU A 238 3.15 21.50 -15.15
CA LEU A 238 2.76 21.52 -13.74
C LEU A 238 3.99 21.90 -12.90
N LEU A 239 3.94 23.07 -12.26
CA LEU A 239 5.00 23.58 -11.40
C LEU A 239 4.88 22.99 -10.00
N LYS A 240 3.65 22.92 -9.48
CA LYS A 240 3.36 22.46 -8.14
C LYS A 240 2.03 21.71 -8.14
N GLU A 241 2.08 20.46 -7.69
CA GLU A 241 0.87 19.69 -7.43
C GLU A 241 0.09 20.32 -6.27
N GLY A 242 -1.19 20.54 -6.49
CA GLY A 242 -2.17 20.89 -5.49
C GLY A 242 -2.49 19.71 -4.58
N TYR A 243 -3.35 19.96 -3.59
CA TYR A 243 -3.82 18.93 -2.70
C TYR A 243 -4.68 17.92 -3.48
N LYS A 244 -4.29 16.65 -3.45
CA LYS A 244 -5.09 15.54 -3.95
C LYS A 244 -5.79 14.86 -2.79
N ALA A 245 -7.11 14.69 -2.91
CA ALA A 245 -7.90 13.98 -1.91
C ALA A 245 -7.37 12.53 -1.76
N PRO A 246 -7.36 11.98 -0.52
CA PRO A 246 -6.89 10.62 -0.27
C PRO A 246 -7.62 9.58 -1.13
N ILE A 247 -8.92 9.80 -1.36
CA ILE A 247 -9.72 9.05 -2.32
C ILE A 247 -10.03 9.98 -3.49
N HIS A 248 -9.55 9.62 -4.66
CA HIS A 248 -9.86 10.30 -5.92
C HIS A 248 -10.35 9.23 -6.91
N ASP A 249 -11.16 9.61 -7.89
CA ASP A 249 -11.60 8.73 -8.98
C ASP A 249 -12.38 7.47 -8.55
N PHE A 250 -12.98 7.48 -7.35
CA PHE A 250 -13.90 6.41 -6.95
C PHE A 250 -15.26 6.62 -7.60
N VAL A 251 -15.58 5.79 -8.60
CA VAL A 251 -16.84 5.82 -9.34
C VAL A 251 -17.41 4.41 -9.45
N ILE A 252 -18.71 4.28 -9.23
CA ILE A 252 -19.48 3.04 -9.37
C ILE A 252 -20.44 3.22 -10.55
N GLU A 253 -20.08 2.66 -11.70
CA GLU A 253 -20.91 2.71 -12.90
C GLU A 253 -21.79 1.45 -13.00
N HIS A 254 -23.09 1.60 -12.74
CA HIS A 254 -24.07 0.54 -12.95
C HIS A 254 -24.42 0.42 -14.46
N PRO A 255 -24.51 -0.80 -15.01
CA PRO A 255 -24.78 -1.01 -16.44
C PRO A 255 -26.10 -0.40 -16.93
N GLU A 256 -27.12 -0.33 -16.07
CA GLU A 256 -28.44 0.21 -16.42
C GLU A 256 -28.69 1.64 -15.93
N TYR A 257 -28.09 2.03 -14.80
CA TYR A 257 -28.44 3.27 -14.10
C TYR A 257 -27.37 4.37 -14.25
N GLY A 258 -26.21 4.03 -14.82
CA GLY A 258 -25.07 4.95 -14.91
C GLY A 258 -24.34 5.07 -13.56
N ASP A 259 -23.80 6.24 -13.29
CA ASP A 259 -23.09 6.53 -12.04
C ASP A 259 -24.04 6.50 -10.83
N ILE A 260 -23.85 5.51 -9.95
CA ILE A 260 -24.62 5.32 -8.70
C ILE A 260 -23.79 5.62 -7.45
N THR A 261 -22.63 6.29 -7.59
CA THR A 261 -21.68 6.50 -6.50
C THR A 261 -22.31 7.24 -5.32
N GLU A 262 -22.92 8.40 -5.58
CA GLU A 262 -23.59 9.20 -4.55
C GLU A 262 -24.76 8.45 -3.90
N GLU A 263 -25.48 7.63 -4.67
CA GLU A 263 -26.59 6.84 -4.14
C GLU A 263 -26.11 5.77 -3.15
N VAL A 264 -25.01 5.09 -3.47
CA VAL A 264 -24.39 4.09 -2.60
C VAL A 264 -23.76 4.74 -1.37
N LEU A 265 -23.10 5.88 -1.53
CA LEU A 265 -22.40 6.56 -0.44
C LEU A 265 -23.34 7.31 0.51
N ASN A 266 -24.51 7.75 0.05
CA ASN A 266 -25.48 8.44 0.90
C ASN A 266 -26.59 7.53 1.43
N ASP A 267 -26.54 6.22 1.18
CA ASP A 267 -27.51 5.27 1.71
C ASP A 267 -27.46 5.24 3.25
N ASP A 268 -28.60 5.48 3.89
CA ASP A 268 -28.75 5.42 5.36
C ASP A 268 -28.81 3.97 5.87
N ASP A 269 -29.15 3.01 4.99
CA ASP A 269 -29.11 1.57 5.26
C ASP A 269 -27.74 0.96 4.89
N TYR A 270 -27.65 -0.37 4.93
CA TYR A 270 -26.42 -1.09 4.63
C TYR A 270 -26.27 -1.35 3.13
N THR A 271 -25.05 -1.13 2.62
CA THR A 271 -24.66 -1.56 1.27
C THR A 271 -23.50 -2.55 1.34
N PHE A 272 -23.69 -3.72 0.75
CA PHE A 272 -22.66 -4.73 0.58
C PHE A 272 -22.02 -4.59 -0.80
N LEU A 273 -20.70 -4.47 -0.83
CA LEU A 273 -19.91 -4.38 -2.06
C LEU A 273 -18.96 -5.57 -2.17
N VAL A 274 -19.18 -6.42 -3.17
CA VAL A 274 -18.23 -7.49 -3.54
C VAL A 274 -17.19 -6.91 -4.48
N VAL A 275 -15.99 -6.68 -4.00
CA VAL A 275 -14.91 -6.06 -4.76
C VAL A 275 -14.05 -7.15 -5.40
N SER A 276 -13.96 -7.15 -6.73
CA SER A 276 -13.16 -8.09 -7.50
C SER A 276 -12.48 -7.38 -8.69
N TYR A 277 -11.21 -7.01 -8.54
CA TYR A 277 -10.49 -6.22 -9.56
C TYR A 277 -10.39 -6.93 -10.92
N LYS A 278 -10.33 -8.27 -10.96
CA LYS A 278 -10.38 -9.08 -12.19
C LYS A 278 -11.07 -10.41 -11.91
N LEU A 279 -12.22 -10.66 -12.56
CA LEU A 279 -13.00 -11.89 -12.39
C LEU A 279 -12.23 -13.14 -12.86
N SER A 280 -11.42 -13.02 -13.91
CA SER A 280 -10.56 -14.11 -14.40
C SER A 280 -9.51 -14.59 -13.38
N LYS A 281 -9.19 -13.75 -12.38
CA LYS A 281 -8.26 -14.08 -11.28
C LYS A 281 -8.97 -14.29 -9.94
N ALA A 282 -10.31 -14.24 -9.90
CA ALA A 282 -11.07 -14.32 -8.67
C ALA A 282 -11.09 -15.75 -8.13
N SER A 283 -10.93 -15.90 -6.82
CA SER A 283 -11.13 -17.19 -6.15
C SER A 283 -12.61 -17.56 -6.14
N ALA A 284 -12.95 -18.75 -6.62
CA ALA A 284 -14.31 -19.27 -6.62
C ALA A 284 -14.77 -19.77 -5.24
N GLU A 285 -13.85 -19.94 -4.29
CA GLU A 285 -14.13 -20.55 -2.97
C GLU A 285 -15.23 -19.81 -2.19
N ALA A 286 -15.29 -18.49 -2.35
CA ALA A 286 -16.20 -17.63 -1.60
C ALA A 286 -17.55 -17.38 -2.29
N GLN A 287 -17.71 -17.81 -3.55
CA GLN A 287 -18.83 -17.38 -4.37
C GLN A 287 -20.19 -17.88 -3.87
N ASP A 288 -20.25 -19.11 -3.35
CA ASP A 288 -21.48 -19.65 -2.74
C ASP A 288 -21.91 -18.83 -1.51
N LYS A 289 -20.96 -18.43 -0.67
CA LYS A 289 -21.23 -17.56 0.49
C LYS A 289 -21.72 -16.18 0.04
N LEU A 290 -21.10 -15.61 -0.99
CA LEU A 290 -21.50 -14.33 -1.54
C LEU A 290 -22.93 -14.35 -2.09
N ASN A 291 -23.32 -15.41 -2.81
CA ASN A 291 -24.69 -15.56 -3.31
C ASN A 291 -25.72 -15.66 -2.16
N LYS A 292 -25.38 -16.36 -1.07
CA LYS A 292 -26.22 -16.43 0.14
C LYS A 292 -26.34 -15.08 0.83
N LEU A 293 -25.24 -14.33 0.93
CA LEU A 293 -25.24 -12.98 1.48
C LEU A 293 -26.05 -12.00 0.64
N ALA A 294 -25.99 -12.12 -0.69
CA ALA A 294 -26.81 -11.33 -1.59
C ALA A 294 -28.31 -11.63 -1.42
N ALA A 295 -28.67 -12.90 -1.26
CA ALA A 295 -30.05 -13.28 -0.94
C ALA A 295 -30.50 -12.70 0.42
N TYR A 296 -29.65 -12.80 1.45
CA TYR A 296 -29.90 -12.18 2.75
C TYR A 296 -30.07 -10.66 2.66
N ALA A 297 -29.22 -9.97 1.90
CA ALA A 297 -29.31 -8.54 1.70
C ALA A 297 -30.63 -8.16 1.02
N SER A 298 -31.02 -8.89 -0.02
CA SER A 298 -32.29 -8.68 -0.72
C SER A 298 -33.51 -8.90 0.20
N GLU A 299 -33.51 -9.94 1.05
CA GLU A 299 -34.58 -10.21 2.01
C GLU A 299 -34.77 -9.10 3.06
N ASN A 300 -33.68 -8.40 3.42
CA ASN A 300 -33.68 -7.34 4.42
C ASN A 300 -33.74 -5.92 3.81
N GLY A 301 -33.85 -5.81 2.49
CA GLY A 301 -33.89 -4.53 1.78
C GLY A 301 -32.55 -3.81 1.68
N TYR A 302 -31.43 -4.50 1.93
CA TYR A 302 -30.08 -3.95 1.80
C TYR A 302 -29.59 -4.02 0.36
N ARG A 303 -28.78 -3.04 -0.05
CA ARG A 303 -28.16 -3.03 -1.37
C ARG A 303 -27.01 -4.01 -1.44
N PHE A 304 -26.86 -4.68 -2.58
CA PHE A 304 -25.77 -5.60 -2.82
C PHE A 304 -25.28 -5.48 -4.27
N TYR A 305 -24.02 -5.06 -4.43
CA TYR A 305 -23.40 -4.89 -5.76
C TYR A 305 -22.04 -5.57 -5.82
N GLY A 306 -21.68 -6.10 -6.99
CA GLY A 306 -20.31 -6.47 -7.31
C GLY A 306 -19.59 -5.32 -7.99
N LEU A 307 -18.35 -5.02 -7.62
CA LEU A 307 -17.51 -4.02 -8.29
C LEU A 307 -16.36 -4.72 -9.02
N THR A 308 -16.18 -4.43 -10.30
CA THR A 308 -15.12 -5.04 -11.10
C THR A 308 -14.59 -4.13 -12.21
N ALA A 309 -13.33 -4.35 -12.60
CA ALA A 309 -12.74 -3.75 -13.80
C ALA A 309 -12.75 -4.72 -15.01
N SER A 310 -13.35 -5.90 -14.84
CA SER A 310 -13.56 -6.88 -15.92
C SER A 310 -14.58 -6.37 -16.95
N ASN A 311 -14.45 -6.84 -18.18
CA ASN A 311 -15.36 -6.47 -19.26
C ASN A 311 -16.72 -7.22 -19.17
N ALA A 312 -17.70 -6.79 -19.97
CA ALA A 312 -19.05 -7.34 -19.96
C ALA A 312 -19.11 -8.85 -20.28
N ASP A 313 -18.24 -9.34 -21.17
CA ASP A 313 -18.17 -10.75 -21.54
C ASP A 313 -17.69 -11.60 -20.36
N GLU A 314 -16.60 -11.19 -19.69
CA GLU A 314 -16.09 -11.86 -18.48
C GLU A 314 -17.12 -11.86 -17.36
N ILE A 315 -17.87 -10.77 -17.19
CA ILE A 315 -18.96 -10.66 -16.22
C ILE A 315 -20.05 -11.69 -16.54
N THR A 316 -20.51 -11.74 -17.79
CA THR A 316 -21.60 -12.63 -18.23
C THR A 316 -21.21 -14.09 -18.03
N ASP A 317 -20.00 -14.47 -18.44
CA ASP A 317 -19.46 -15.82 -18.25
C ASP A 317 -19.37 -16.18 -16.76
N PHE A 318 -18.92 -15.25 -15.91
CA PHE A 318 -18.80 -15.47 -14.47
C PHE A 318 -20.17 -15.63 -13.80
N VAL A 319 -21.15 -14.78 -14.18
CA VAL A 319 -22.52 -14.82 -13.68
C VAL A 319 -23.17 -16.17 -14.00
N HIS A 320 -23.06 -16.62 -15.25
CA HIS A 320 -23.61 -17.92 -15.67
C HIS A 320 -22.90 -19.09 -15.00
N LYS A 321 -21.57 -19.04 -14.89
CA LYS A 321 -20.78 -20.13 -14.32
C LYS A 321 -21.08 -20.38 -12.85
N TYR A 322 -21.30 -19.32 -12.08
CA TYR A 322 -21.47 -19.41 -10.63
C TYR A 322 -22.87 -19.03 -10.12
N ASN A 323 -23.84 -18.88 -11.02
CA ASN A 323 -25.22 -18.47 -10.72
C ASN A 323 -25.28 -17.25 -9.80
N VAL A 324 -24.52 -16.21 -10.17
CA VAL A 324 -24.46 -14.97 -9.41
C VAL A 324 -25.83 -14.28 -9.43
N ASN A 325 -26.32 -13.88 -8.26
CA ASN A 325 -27.66 -13.31 -8.05
C ASN A 325 -27.64 -11.80 -7.72
N TYR A 326 -26.55 -11.11 -8.04
CA TYR A 326 -26.37 -9.68 -7.85
C TYR A 326 -25.75 -9.03 -9.10
N SER A 327 -25.97 -7.73 -9.27
CA SER A 327 -25.44 -6.97 -10.41
C SER A 327 -23.99 -6.57 -10.21
N PHE A 328 -23.20 -6.63 -11.28
CA PHE A 328 -21.86 -6.06 -11.33
C PHE A 328 -21.88 -4.63 -11.87
N CYS A 329 -21.14 -3.74 -11.21
CA CYS A 329 -20.86 -2.37 -11.60
C CYS A 329 -19.38 -2.25 -11.99
N ALA A 330 -19.08 -1.34 -12.92
CA ALA A 330 -17.73 -1.04 -13.35
C ALA A 330 -17.06 -0.02 -12.42
N THR A 331 -15.81 -0.30 -12.05
CA THR A 331 -14.93 0.58 -11.25
C THR A 331 -13.48 0.32 -11.65
N ASP A 332 -12.62 1.33 -11.54
CA ASP A 332 -11.20 1.25 -11.91
C ASP A 332 -10.41 0.15 -11.16
N GLU A 333 -9.51 -0.54 -11.87
CA GLU A 333 -8.72 -1.66 -11.33
C GLU A 333 -7.79 -1.23 -10.18
N ILE A 334 -7.19 -0.04 -10.25
CA ILE A 334 -6.29 0.49 -9.23
C ILE A 334 -7.09 0.82 -7.97
N GLN A 335 -8.28 1.41 -8.13
CA GLN A 335 -9.18 1.67 -7.00
C GLN A 335 -9.60 0.38 -6.31
N LEU A 336 -10.06 -0.63 -7.05
CA LEU A 336 -10.48 -1.89 -6.45
C LEU A 336 -9.36 -2.59 -5.67
N LYS A 337 -8.12 -2.57 -6.20
CA LYS A 337 -6.93 -3.06 -5.48
C LYS A 337 -6.60 -2.24 -4.23
N THR A 338 -6.95 -0.95 -4.21
CA THR A 338 -6.73 -0.05 -3.08
C THR A 338 -7.80 -0.23 -2.01
N VAL A 339 -9.06 -0.47 -2.40
CA VAL A 339 -10.17 -0.76 -1.47
C VAL A 339 -9.88 -2.03 -0.65
N ILE A 340 -9.47 -3.11 -1.33
CA ILE A 340 -9.27 -4.41 -0.68
C ILE A 340 -8.12 -5.21 -1.32
N ARG A 341 -7.27 -5.82 -0.49
CA ARG A 341 -6.18 -6.71 -0.94
C ARG A 341 -6.68 -8.14 -1.12
N SER A 342 -7.82 -8.31 -1.79
CA SER A 342 -8.44 -9.62 -2.01
C SER A 342 -9.22 -9.66 -3.32
N ASN A 343 -9.41 -10.85 -3.87
CA ASN A 343 -10.10 -11.07 -5.14
C ASN A 343 -10.85 -12.41 -5.13
N PRO A 344 -12.15 -12.44 -4.82
CA PRO A 344 -12.98 -11.31 -4.41
C PRO A 344 -12.74 -10.90 -2.94
N GLY A 345 -13.22 -9.74 -2.54
CA GLY A 345 -13.39 -9.36 -1.14
C GLY A 345 -14.76 -8.72 -0.91
N LEU A 346 -15.19 -8.62 0.34
CA LEU A 346 -16.46 -8.02 0.72
C LEU A 346 -16.20 -6.75 1.54
N VAL A 347 -16.95 -5.69 1.25
CA VAL A 347 -16.94 -4.43 1.99
C VAL A 347 -18.37 -4.13 2.42
N LEU A 348 -18.58 -3.84 3.70
CA LEU A 348 -19.85 -3.38 4.23
C LEU A 348 -19.78 -1.87 4.46
N LEU A 349 -20.71 -1.14 3.85
CA LEU A 349 -20.85 0.30 3.98
C LEU A 349 -22.15 0.68 4.70
N LYS A 350 -22.11 1.82 5.37
CA LYS A 350 -23.29 2.56 5.83
C LYS A 350 -23.00 4.05 5.74
N LYS A 351 -23.80 4.81 4.99
CA LYS A 351 -23.62 6.25 4.79
C LYS A 351 -22.19 6.65 4.40
N GLY A 352 -21.60 5.87 3.49
CA GLY A 352 -20.25 6.08 2.98
C GLY A 352 -19.13 5.65 3.94
N THR A 353 -19.46 5.29 5.18
CA THR A 353 -18.49 4.76 6.14
C THR A 353 -18.30 3.27 5.97
N ILE A 354 -17.04 2.83 5.90
CA ILE A 354 -16.66 1.42 5.86
C ILE A 354 -16.83 0.83 7.25
N ILE A 355 -17.85 -0.02 7.42
CA ILE A 355 -18.13 -0.70 8.69
C ILE A 355 -17.17 -1.85 8.91
N ASP A 356 -16.95 -2.68 7.89
CA ASP A 356 -15.97 -3.76 7.93
C ASP A 356 -15.60 -4.27 6.53
N LYS A 357 -14.53 -5.07 6.46
CA LYS A 357 -14.00 -5.66 5.24
C LYS A 357 -13.51 -7.09 5.47
N TRP A 358 -13.78 -7.96 4.50
CA TRP A 358 -13.35 -9.36 4.54
C TRP A 358 -12.69 -9.78 3.24
N GLY A 359 -11.55 -10.47 3.33
CA GLY A 359 -10.96 -11.15 2.18
C GLY A 359 -11.75 -12.41 1.83
N HIS A 360 -11.52 -13.00 0.65
CA HIS A 360 -12.28 -14.16 0.17
C HIS A 360 -12.36 -15.33 1.17
N ARG A 361 -11.36 -15.52 2.04
CA ARG A 361 -11.34 -16.61 3.04
C ARG A 361 -12.14 -16.31 4.30
N ASP A 362 -12.33 -15.04 4.59
CA ASP A 362 -12.85 -14.55 5.86
C ASP A 362 -14.28 -14.03 5.72
N ILE A 363 -14.90 -14.21 4.54
CA ILE A 363 -16.28 -13.78 4.30
C ILE A 363 -17.23 -14.53 5.27
N PRO A 364 -18.04 -13.79 6.04
CA PRO A 364 -18.99 -14.37 6.98
C PRO A 364 -20.08 -15.15 6.25
N ASP A 365 -20.64 -16.16 6.92
CA ASP A 365 -21.83 -16.83 6.39
C ASP A 365 -23.07 -15.95 6.63
N ALA A 366 -24.05 -16.01 5.71
CA ALA A 366 -25.31 -15.31 5.86
C ALA A 366 -26.06 -15.73 7.14
N ASP A 367 -25.92 -16.99 7.55
CA ASP A 367 -26.53 -17.51 8.78
C ASP A 367 -25.99 -16.85 10.05
N GLU A 368 -24.76 -16.32 10.03
CA GLU A 368 -24.15 -15.65 11.19
C GLU A 368 -24.74 -14.24 11.44
N LEU A 369 -25.23 -13.63 10.36
CA LEU A 369 -25.86 -12.31 10.31
C LEU A 369 -27.38 -12.37 10.58
N LYS A 370 -28.03 -13.52 10.33
CA LYS A 370 -29.48 -13.66 10.52
C LYS A 370 -29.92 -13.28 11.94
N GLY A 371 -30.87 -12.35 12.02
CA GLY A 371 -31.44 -11.89 13.29
C GLY A 371 -30.54 -10.94 14.08
N LYS A 372 -29.43 -10.47 13.49
CA LYS A 372 -28.55 -9.46 14.08
C LYS A 372 -28.46 -8.25 13.14
N ASP A 373 -28.36 -7.08 13.75
CA ASP A 373 -27.96 -5.88 13.03
C ASP A 373 -26.50 -6.02 12.52
N PRO A 374 -26.21 -5.80 11.22
CA PRO A 374 -24.87 -5.98 10.65
C PRO A 374 -23.78 -5.17 11.36
N LEU A 375 -24.08 -3.94 11.78
CA LEU A 375 -23.13 -3.12 12.52
C LEU A 375 -22.82 -3.75 13.88
N SER A 376 -23.85 -4.19 14.60
CA SER A 376 -23.69 -4.87 15.88
C SER A 376 -22.88 -6.16 15.75
N PHE A 377 -23.05 -6.92 14.66
CA PHE A 377 -22.24 -8.10 14.36
C PHE A 377 -20.75 -7.74 14.19
N CYS A 378 -20.43 -6.77 13.33
CA CYS A 378 -19.05 -6.33 13.09
C CYS A 378 -18.37 -5.82 14.37
N LEU A 379 -19.08 -5.01 15.18
CA LEU A 379 -18.54 -4.48 16.43
C LEU A 379 -18.19 -5.60 17.42
N LEU A 380 -19.04 -6.62 17.56
CA LEU A 380 -18.77 -7.76 18.44
C LEU A 380 -17.59 -8.59 17.94
N GLU A 381 -17.49 -8.81 16.63
CA GLU A 381 -16.37 -9.53 16.02
C GLU A 381 -15.03 -8.79 16.25
N GLN A 382 -15.00 -7.48 15.98
CA GLN A 382 -13.83 -6.64 16.21
C GLN A 382 -13.43 -6.58 17.68
N GLN A 383 -14.40 -6.53 18.59
CA GLN A 383 -14.15 -6.58 20.03
C GLN A 383 -13.53 -7.92 20.42
N TYR A 384 -14.07 -9.04 19.94
CA TYR A 384 -13.53 -10.37 20.21
C TYR A 384 -12.09 -10.53 19.68
N ILE A 385 -11.81 -10.02 18.49
CA ILE A 385 -10.47 -10.02 17.91
C ILE A 385 -9.51 -9.19 18.77
N THR A 386 -9.92 -7.99 19.16
CA THR A 386 -9.15 -7.09 20.03
C THR A 386 -8.84 -7.74 21.37
N ASP A 387 -9.85 -8.29 22.04
CA ASP A 387 -9.72 -8.96 23.33
C ASP A 387 -8.74 -10.13 23.24
N ARG A 388 -8.82 -10.93 22.17
CA ARG A 388 -7.89 -12.02 21.91
C ARG A 388 -6.45 -11.53 21.72
N TYR A 389 -6.24 -10.43 21.00
CA TYR A 389 -4.90 -9.84 20.87
C TYR A 389 -4.37 -9.28 22.19
N VAL A 390 -5.23 -8.67 23.00
CA VAL A 390 -4.87 -8.22 24.35
C VAL A 390 -4.48 -9.41 25.22
N ILE A 391 -5.25 -10.50 25.22
CA ILE A 391 -4.92 -11.73 25.96
C ILE A 391 -3.58 -12.30 25.49
N TYR A 392 -3.37 -12.43 24.19
CA TYR A 392 -2.12 -12.96 23.64
C TYR A 392 -0.92 -12.07 23.94
N SER A 393 -1.07 -10.74 23.84
CA SER A 393 0.00 -9.80 24.17
C SER A 393 0.36 -9.83 25.66
N LEU A 394 -0.64 -9.93 26.55
CA LEU A 394 -0.43 -10.10 27.98
C LEU A 394 0.25 -11.44 28.30
N ALA A 395 -0.19 -12.53 27.67
CA ALA A 395 0.43 -13.85 27.84
C ALA A 395 1.89 -13.85 27.36
N LEU A 396 2.17 -13.25 26.20
CA LEU A 396 3.52 -13.13 25.65
C LEU A 396 4.42 -12.25 26.51
N LEU A 397 3.89 -11.13 27.03
CA LEU A 397 4.59 -10.27 27.98
C LEU A 397 4.92 -11.02 29.28
N TYR A 398 3.96 -11.78 29.83
CA TYR A 398 4.18 -12.59 31.02
C TYR A 398 5.25 -13.67 30.79
N MET A 399 5.18 -14.39 29.68
CA MET A 399 6.20 -15.38 29.27
C MET A 399 7.58 -14.73 29.12
N PHE A 400 7.65 -13.54 28.53
CA PHE A 400 8.89 -12.78 28.41
C PHE A 400 9.47 -12.39 29.77
N LEU A 401 8.64 -11.90 30.70
CA LEU A 401 9.05 -11.55 32.06
C LEU A 401 9.55 -12.78 32.84
N LEU A 402 8.86 -13.92 32.73
CA LEU A 402 9.29 -15.19 33.31
C LEU A 402 10.63 -15.65 32.73
N ALA A 403 10.80 -15.64 31.42
CA ALA A 403 12.04 -15.99 30.76
C ALA A 403 13.19 -15.08 31.22
N PHE A 404 12.95 -13.77 31.30
CA PHE A 404 13.92 -12.80 31.80
C PHE A 404 14.32 -13.06 33.26
N TYR A 405 13.34 -13.33 34.13
CA TYR A 405 13.59 -13.71 35.53
C TYR A 405 14.42 -15.00 35.64
N MET A 406 14.06 -16.03 34.88
CA MET A 406 14.78 -17.32 34.86
C MET A 406 16.22 -17.17 34.37
N ILE A 407 16.45 -16.39 33.30
CA ILE A 407 17.80 -16.07 32.80
C ILE A 407 18.62 -15.35 33.88
N LYS A 408 18.03 -14.36 34.56
CA LYS A 408 18.71 -13.62 35.64
C LYS A 408 19.02 -14.51 36.85
N LYS A 409 18.11 -15.41 37.23
CA LYS A 409 18.30 -16.39 38.32
C LYS A 409 19.40 -17.40 37.97
N TYR A 410 19.39 -17.94 36.75
CA TYR A 410 20.42 -18.86 36.27
C TYR A 410 21.81 -18.21 36.25
N LYS A 411 21.94 -16.97 35.74
CA LYS A 411 23.22 -16.22 35.79
C LYS A 411 23.72 -15.93 37.20
N ARG A 412 22.83 -15.85 38.20
CA ARG A 412 23.20 -15.72 39.62
C ARG A 412 23.66 -17.04 40.23
N LEU A 413 23.10 -18.18 39.81
CA LEU A 413 23.48 -19.51 40.29
C LEU A 413 24.77 -20.04 39.64
N ALA A 414 25.09 -19.56 38.43
CA ALA A 414 26.32 -19.92 37.70
C ALA A 414 27.54 -19.05 38.06
N LYS A 415 27.37 -18.05 38.93
CA LYS A 415 28.45 -17.28 39.58
C LYS A 415 28.63 -17.79 40.99
#